data_AF-A0A833AMZ1-F1
#
_entry.id   AF-A0A833AMZ1-F1
#
_cell.length_a   1.000
_cell.length_b   1.000
_cell.length_c   1.000
_cell.angle_alpha   90.00
_cell.angle_beta   90.00
_cell.angle_gamma   90.00
#
_symmetry.space_group_name_H-M   'P 1'
#
loop_
_entity.id
_entity.type
_entity.pdbx_description
1 polymer ?
#
loop_
_entity_poly.entity_id
_entity_poly.type
_entity_poly.pdbx_seq_one_letter_code
_entity_poly.pdbx_strand_id
1 'polypeptide(L)'
;MDMATQKRKYGESFYNFISLTGAILAGVIFCIIILLILLDAFSPSETPYFGILTYIILPVFLIIGLLLIPIGALREHRRRIKGLDAQRLPKVDLNNPQHMRSVIFFVTTTCVLALLTSLGTFRAFEFTESVTFCGQVCHEVMKPEFVAYQNSPHARVSCVDCHVGHGAEWYVRSKLSGAYQVYSVLFNKYDRPIPTPIHNLRPARDTCEECHWPQNFYGNKQIDRIHFMEAEQNTRWKYSLMLRIGGGTGLDISQESSIHWHLNN
;
A
#
# COMPACT_ATOMS: atom_id res chain seq x y z
N MET A 1 24.42 -18.57 -54.09
CA MET A 1 24.14 -17.31 -53.38
C MET A 1 23.77 -17.68 -51.96
N ASP A 2 24.78 -17.64 -51.09
CA ASP A 2 24.72 -18.17 -49.72
C ASP A 2 23.80 -17.32 -48.84
N MET A 3 22.70 -17.92 -48.38
CA MET A 3 21.91 -17.37 -47.28
C MET A 3 22.76 -17.49 -46.02
N ALA A 4 23.37 -16.38 -45.60
CA ALA A 4 24.06 -16.26 -44.33
C ALA A 4 23.16 -16.78 -43.20
N THR A 5 23.50 -17.96 -42.68
CA THR A 5 22.93 -18.52 -41.48
C THR A 5 23.35 -17.63 -40.32
N GLN A 6 22.49 -16.65 -40.01
CA GLN A 6 22.65 -15.80 -38.84
C GLN A 6 22.79 -16.69 -37.60
N LYS A 7 24.03 -16.84 -37.10
CA LYS A 7 24.34 -17.66 -35.94
C LYS A 7 23.52 -17.14 -34.75
N ARG A 8 22.49 -17.89 -34.38
CA ARG A 8 21.67 -17.59 -33.20
C ARG A 8 22.56 -17.70 -31.96
N LYS A 9 22.64 -16.62 -31.17
CA LYS A 9 23.52 -16.52 -29.99
C LYS A 9 23.08 -17.40 -28.81
N TYR A 10 21.85 -17.90 -28.85
CA TYR A 10 21.23 -18.79 -27.86
C TYR A 10 20.63 -20.01 -28.56
N GLY A 11 20.42 -21.11 -27.83
CA GLY A 11 19.81 -22.32 -28.40
C GLY A 11 18.45 -22.02 -29.05
N GLU A 12 18.17 -22.65 -30.19
CA GLU A 12 16.98 -22.32 -30.99
C GLU A 12 15.65 -22.43 -30.23
N SER A 13 15.61 -23.22 -29.17
CA SER A 13 14.45 -23.39 -28.28
C SER A 13 14.03 -22.09 -27.58
N PHE A 14 14.93 -21.14 -27.35
CA PHE A 14 14.61 -19.86 -26.69
C PHE A 14 13.87 -18.88 -27.61
N TYR A 15 13.84 -19.13 -28.92
CA TYR A 15 13.16 -18.29 -29.92
C TYR A 15 11.71 -18.73 -30.11
N ASN A 16 10.88 -18.48 -29.11
CA ASN A 16 9.44 -18.76 -29.14
C ASN A 16 8.65 -17.58 -28.55
N PHE A 17 7.35 -17.51 -28.85
CA PHE A 17 6.51 -16.38 -28.40
C PHE A 17 6.43 -16.27 -26.87
N ILE A 18 6.43 -17.39 -26.15
CA ILE A 18 6.28 -17.43 -24.69
C ILE A 18 7.53 -16.85 -24.01
N SER A 19 8.71 -17.27 -24.46
CA SER A 19 9.98 -16.75 -23.97
C SER A 19 10.16 -15.27 -24.33
N LEU A 20 9.70 -14.83 -25.51
CA LEU A 20 9.71 -13.42 -25.90
C LEU A 20 8.79 -12.58 -25.01
N THR A 21 7.55 -13.02 -24.77
CA THR A 21 6.62 -12.33 -23.88
C THR A 21 7.14 -12.29 -22.44
N GLY A 22 7.77 -13.38 -21.97
CA GLY A 22 8.41 -13.43 -20.65
C GLY A 22 9.56 -12.44 -20.52
N ALA A 23 10.42 -12.33 -21.53
CA ALA A 23 11.53 -11.38 -21.56
C ALA A 23 11.05 -9.92 -21.59
N ILE A 24 10.03 -9.60 -22.40
CA ILE A 24 9.44 -8.25 -22.45
C ILE A 24 8.81 -7.91 -21.09
N LEU A 25 8.02 -8.82 -20.52
CA LEU A 25 7.37 -8.63 -19.23
C LEU A 25 8.42 -8.40 -18.12
N ALA A 26 9.45 -9.24 -18.04
CA ALA A 26 10.51 -9.11 -17.05
C ALA A 26 11.28 -7.79 -17.21
N GLY A 27 11.61 -7.39 -18.44
CA GLY A 27 12.29 -6.13 -18.73
C GLY A 27 11.47 -4.90 -18.33
N VAL A 28 10.18 -4.87 -18.67
CA VAL A 28 9.27 -3.77 -18.30
C VAL A 28 9.13 -3.67 -16.78
N ILE A 29 8.89 -4.79 -16.10
CA ILE A 29 8.74 -4.81 -14.63
C ILE A 29 10.04 -4.37 -13.96
N PHE A 30 11.20 -4.83 -14.44
CA PHE A 30 12.49 -4.42 -13.90
C PHE A 30 12.70 -2.91 -14.01
N CYS A 31 12.38 -2.31 -15.17
CA CYS A 31 12.42 -0.87 -15.34
C CYS A 31 11.46 -0.12 -14.41
N ILE A 32 10.24 -0.65 -14.21
CA ILE A 32 9.26 -0.08 -13.27
C ILE A 32 9.78 -0.15 -11.83
N ILE A 33 10.36 -1.27 -11.41
CA ILE A 33 10.96 -1.43 -10.07
C ILE A 33 12.06 -0.38 -9.86
N ILE A 34 12.97 -0.22 -10.83
CA ILE A 34 14.03 0.80 -10.73
C ILE A 34 13.44 2.21 -10.61
N LEU A 35 12.45 2.54 -11.45
CA LEU A 35 11.79 3.84 -11.41
C LEU A 35 11.14 4.09 -10.04
N LEU A 36 10.44 3.11 -9.49
CA LEU A 36 9.78 3.21 -8.20
C LEU A 36 10.79 3.35 -7.04
N ILE A 37 11.89 2.59 -7.05
CA ILE A 37 12.97 2.74 -6.07
C ILE A 37 13.57 4.15 -6.13
N LEU A 38 13.76 4.70 -7.33
CA LEU A 38 14.24 6.07 -7.49
C LEU A 38 13.24 7.07 -6.91
N LEU A 39 11.94 6.92 -7.21
CA LEU A 39 10.91 7.81 -6.65
C LEU A 39 10.86 7.76 -5.12
N ASP A 40 10.99 6.57 -4.53
CA ASP A 40 11.08 6.36 -3.08
C ASP A 40 12.25 7.12 -2.47
N ALA A 41 13.44 6.99 -3.07
CA ALA A 41 14.67 7.61 -2.58
C ALA A 41 14.61 9.15 -2.58
N PHE A 42 13.76 9.75 -3.41
CA PHE A 42 13.53 11.20 -3.46
C PHE A 42 12.26 11.64 -2.71
N SER A 43 11.46 10.71 -2.17
CA SER A 43 10.23 11.03 -1.46
C SER A 43 10.50 11.31 0.02
N PRO A 44 10.02 12.44 0.59
CA PRO A 44 10.17 12.73 2.01
C PRO A 44 9.27 11.89 2.93
N SER A 45 8.28 11.19 2.38
CA SER A 45 7.25 10.49 3.15
C SER A 45 7.48 8.98 3.10
N GLU A 46 7.80 8.39 4.24
CA GLU A 46 7.88 6.93 4.38
C GLU A 46 6.47 6.35 4.48
N THR A 47 5.99 5.80 3.36
CA THR A 47 4.76 4.98 3.37
C THR A 47 5.16 3.50 3.34
N PRO A 48 4.91 2.72 4.42
CA PRO A 48 5.33 1.33 4.54
C PRO A 48 4.84 0.42 3.39
N TYR A 49 3.70 0.77 2.78
CA TYR A 49 3.08 -0.03 1.73
C TYR A 49 3.70 0.17 0.36
N PHE A 50 4.33 1.33 0.12
CA PHE A 50 5.09 1.53 -1.11
C PHE A 50 6.25 0.53 -1.19
N GLY A 51 6.92 0.28 -0.07
CA GLY A 51 7.94 -0.77 0.05
C GLY A 51 7.37 -2.17 -0.22
N ILE A 52 6.19 -2.50 0.30
CA ILE A 52 5.56 -3.81 0.04
C ILE A 52 5.27 -4.01 -1.46
N LEU A 53 4.71 -3.00 -2.13
CA LEU A 53 4.42 -3.08 -3.56
C LEU A 53 5.71 -3.25 -4.38
N THR A 54 6.73 -2.46 -4.06
CA THR A 54 8.00 -2.38 -4.81
C THR A 54 8.92 -3.58 -4.55
N TYR A 55 9.00 -4.06 -3.31
CA TYR A 55 9.94 -5.11 -2.89
C TYR A 55 9.32 -6.50 -2.76
N ILE A 56 7.99 -6.64 -2.76
CA ILE A 56 7.32 -7.96 -2.66
C ILE A 56 6.48 -8.24 -3.90
N ILE A 57 5.52 -7.37 -4.24
CA ILE A 57 4.55 -7.66 -5.30
C ILE A 57 5.19 -7.62 -6.69
N LEU A 58 5.89 -6.54 -7.04
CA LEU A 58 6.52 -6.41 -8.36
C LEU A 58 7.59 -7.48 -8.63
N PRO A 59 8.45 -7.86 -7.66
CA PRO A 59 9.37 -8.98 -7.83
C PRO A 59 8.69 -10.32 -8.13
N VAL A 60 7.49 -10.59 -7.58
CA VAL A 60 6.74 -11.80 -7.95
C VAL A 60 6.40 -11.80 -9.44
N PHE A 61 5.94 -10.67 -9.99
CA PHE A 61 5.68 -10.57 -11.43
C PHE A 61 6.96 -10.65 -12.27
N LEU A 62 8.08 -10.12 -11.77
CA LEU A 62 9.39 -10.28 -12.41
C LEU A 62 9.80 -11.76 -12.48
N ILE A 63 9.64 -12.50 -11.38
CA ILE A 63 9.92 -13.94 -11.31
C ILE A 63 9.02 -14.70 -12.28
N ILE A 64 7.73 -14.38 -12.34
CA ILE A 64 6.80 -14.98 -13.33
C ILE A 64 7.31 -14.72 -14.76
N GLY A 65 7.69 -13.48 -15.10
CA GLY A 65 8.27 -13.14 -16.39
C GLY A 65 9.54 -13.95 -16.71
N LEU A 66 10.44 -14.09 -15.72
CA LEU A 66 11.66 -14.88 -15.85
C LEU A 66 11.39 -16.37 -15.99
N LEU A 67 10.37 -16.93 -15.32
CA LEU A 67 9.97 -18.34 -15.43
C LEU A 67 9.30 -18.66 -16.76
N LEU A 68 8.61 -17.70 -17.39
CA LEU A 68 8.06 -17.88 -18.74
C LEU A 68 9.15 -18.13 -19.78
N ILE A 69 10.38 -17.63 -19.56
CA ILE A 69 11.53 -17.85 -20.46
C ILE A 69 11.91 -19.33 -20.57
N PRO A 70 12.30 -20.05 -19.49
CA PRO A 70 12.60 -21.47 -19.55
C PRO A 70 11.37 -22.32 -19.84
N ILE A 71 10.16 -21.95 -19.38
CA ILE A 71 8.92 -22.68 -19.71
C ILE A 71 8.68 -22.65 -21.24
N GLY A 72 8.81 -21.48 -21.86
CA GLY A 72 8.73 -21.33 -23.31
C GLY A 72 9.78 -22.19 -24.01
N ALA A 73 11.03 -22.15 -23.53
CA ALA A 73 12.14 -22.90 -24.11
C ALA A 73 11.94 -24.43 -24.00
N LEU A 74 11.48 -24.93 -22.85
CA LEU A 74 11.19 -26.35 -22.63
C LEU A 74 10.01 -26.81 -23.48
N ARG A 75 8.96 -25.99 -23.61
CA ARG A 75 7.81 -26.30 -24.47
C ARG A 75 8.22 -26.39 -25.93
N GLU A 76 9.03 -25.45 -26.42
CA GLU A 76 9.52 -25.46 -27.79
C GLU A 76 10.46 -26.64 -28.04
N HIS A 77 11.32 -26.98 -27.09
CA HIS A 77 12.18 -28.16 -27.16
C HIS A 77 11.35 -29.46 -27.26
N ARG A 78 10.31 -29.61 -26.43
CA ARG A 78 9.39 -30.76 -26.49
C ARG A 78 8.62 -30.83 -27.80
N ARG A 79 8.21 -29.70 -28.39
CA ARG A 79 7.54 -29.66 -29.70
C ARG A 79 8.46 -30.15 -30.81
N ARG A 80 9.73 -29.74 -30.79
CA ARG A 80 10.74 -30.18 -31.75
C ARG A 80 11.05 -31.67 -31.66
N ILE A 81 11.16 -32.23 -30.45
CA ILE A 81 11.33 -33.69 -30.25
C ILE A 81 10.13 -34.45 -30.83
N LYS A 82 8.92 -33.88 -30.76
CA LYS A 82 7.69 -34.45 -31.36
C LYS A 82 7.55 -34.21 -32.87
N GLY A 83 8.54 -33.64 -33.54
CA GLY A 83 8.51 -33.37 -34.99
C GLY A 83 7.55 -32.27 -35.41
N LEU A 84 7.05 -31.45 -34.48
CA LEU A 84 6.20 -30.30 -34.81
C LEU A 84 7.06 -29.15 -35.36
N ASP A 85 6.54 -28.42 -36.34
CA ASP A 85 7.21 -27.25 -36.90
C ASP A 85 7.59 -26.23 -35.83
N ALA A 86 8.84 -25.78 -35.91
CA ALA A 86 9.37 -24.76 -35.02
C ALA A 86 8.56 -23.46 -35.13
N GLN A 87 8.23 -22.84 -34.00
CA GLN A 87 7.60 -21.53 -34.05
C GLN A 87 8.55 -20.54 -34.71
N ARG A 88 8.13 -19.97 -35.84
CA ARG A 88 8.87 -18.92 -36.52
C ARG A 88 8.44 -17.58 -35.91
N LEU A 89 9.30 -17.00 -35.08
CA LEU A 89 9.15 -15.61 -34.68
C LEU A 89 9.19 -14.70 -35.93
N PRO A 90 8.43 -13.59 -35.95
CA PRO A 90 8.50 -12.63 -37.03
C PRO A 90 9.93 -12.08 -37.15
N LYS A 91 10.44 -12.01 -38.38
CA LYS A 91 11.78 -11.48 -38.66
C LYS A 91 11.73 -9.95 -38.63
N VAL A 92 12.12 -9.37 -37.49
CA VAL A 92 12.30 -7.93 -37.36
C VAL A 92 13.67 -7.56 -37.93
N ASP A 93 13.69 -7.10 -39.17
CA ASP A 93 14.88 -6.52 -39.79
C ASP A 93 15.03 -5.03 -39.43
N LEU A 94 15.99 -4.69 -38.57
CA LEU A 94 16.25 -3.31 -38.14
C LEU A 94 16.87 -2.43 -39.24
N ASN A 95 17.38 -3.02 -40.33
CA ASN A 95 17.86 -2.25 -41.48
C ASN A 95 16.72 -1.78 -42.38
N ASN A 96 15.53 -2.37 -42.24
CA ASN A 96 14.34 -1.87 -42.92
C ASN A 96 13.78 -0.65 -42.17
N PRO A 97 13.64 0.53 -42.82
CA PRO A 97 13.17 1.74 -42.15
C PRO A 97 11.75 1.62 -41.59
N GLN A 98 10.88 0.78 -42.18
CA GLN A 98 9.51 0.58 -41.68
C GLN A 98 9.50 -0.21 -40.35
N HIS A 99 10.31 -1.26 -40.28
CA HIS A 99 10.47 -2.04 -39.05
C HIS A 99 11.15 -1.22 -37.96
N MET A 100 12.21 -0.47 -38.31
CA MET A 100 12.91 0.39 -37.35
C MET A 100 11.98 1.45 -36.75
N ARG A 101 11.17 2.15 -37.58
CA ARG A 101 10.17 3.11 -37.09
C ARG A 101 9.11 2.46 -36.21
N SER A 102 8.63 1.27 -36.58
CA SER A 102 7.61 0.55 -35.80
C SER A 102 8.15 0.11 -34.45
N VAL A 103 9.40 -0.37 -34.39
CA VAL A 103 10.07 -0.76 -33.14
C VAL A 103 10.31 0.46 -32.26
N ILE A 104 10.84 1.56 -32.82
CA ILE A 104 11.05 2.81 -32.06
C ILE A 104 9.72 3.29 -31.49
N PHE A 105 8.68 3.39 -32.31
CA PHE A 105 7.36 3.80 -31.85
C PHE A 105 6.83 2.90 -30.73
N PHE A 106 6.85 1.58 -30.92
CA PHE A 106 6.36 0.63 -29.92
C PHE A 106 7.14 0.74 -28.59
N VAL A 107 8.47 0.81 -28.66
CA VAL A 107 9.32 0.93 -27.46
C VAL A 107 9.08 2.26 -26.76
N THR A 108 9.09 3.38 -27.49
CA THR A 108 8.87 4.71 -26.93
C THR A 108 7.48 4.82 -26.30
N THR A 109 6.42 4.39 -27.00
CA THR A 109 5.06 4.40 -26.46
C THR A 109 4.93 3.53 -25.22
N THR A 110 5.52 2.33 -25.21
CA THR A 110 5.50 1.44 -24.04
C THR A 110 6.22 2.07 -22.85
N CYS A 111 7.40 2.66 -23.06
CA CYS A 111 8.15 3.34 -22.01
C CYS A 111 7.38 4.52 -21.43
N VAL A 112 6.79 5.36 -22.30
CA VAL A 112 5.98 6.52 -21.87
C VAL A 112 4.75 6.07 -21.08
N LEU A 113 4.01 5.08 -21.60
CA LEU A 113 2.83 4.55 -20.90
C LEU A 113 3.19 3.91 -19.56
N ALA A 114 4.28 3.14 -19.49
CA ALA A 114 4.75 2.55 -18.25
C ALA A 114 5.13 3.63 -17.22
N LEU A 115 5.82 4.69 -17.65
CA LEU A 115 6.19 5.82 -16.80
C LEU A 115 4.95 6.56 -16.28
N LEU A 116 4.02 6.92 -17.18
CA LEU A 116 2.79 7.62 -16.80
C LEU A 116 1.92 6.77 -15.87
N THR A 117 1.82 5.46 -16.13
CA THR A 117 1.04 4.54 -15.29
C THR A 117 1.69 4.39 -13.91
N SER A 118 3.01 4.27 -13.84
CA SER A 118 3.75 4.18 -12.58
C SER A 118 3.53 5.43 -11.72
N LEU A 119 3.73 6.62 -12.31
CA LEU A 119 3.49 7.90 -11.64
C LEU A 119 2.03 8.08 -11.22
N GLY A 120 1.09 7.73 -12.11
CA GLY A 120 -0.34 7.80 -11.83
C GLY A 120 -0.74 6.87 -10.68
N THR A 121 -0.21 5.64 -10.66
CA THR A 121 -0.45 4.67 -9.59
C THR A 121 0.11 5.15 -8.27
N PHE A 122 1.31 5.73 -8.27
CA PHE A 122 1.91 6.31 -7.07
C PHE A 122 1.06 7.44 -6.48
N ARG A 123 0.63 8.39 -7.31
CA ARG A 123 -0.25 9.48 -6.88
C ARG A 123 -1.63 9.00 -6.43
N ALA A 124 -2.19 8.03 -7.13
CA ALA A 124 -3.46 7.42 -6.73
C ALA A 124 -3.33 6.73 -5.36
N PHE A 125 -2.21 6.03 -5.12
CA PHE A 125 -1.92 5.43 -3.82
C PHE A 125 -1.87 6.48 -2.71
N GLU A 126 -1.03 7.53 -2.83
CA GLU A 126 -0.95 8.62 -1.85
C GLU A 126 -2.31 9.26 -1.58
N PHE A 127 -3.10 9.48 -2.63
CA PHE A 127 -4.42 10.05 -2.50
C PHE A 127 -5.36 9.14 -1.70
N THR A 128 -5.40 7.84 -2.00
CA THR A 128 -6.28 6.88 -1.29
C THR A 128 -5.87 6.62 0.16
N GLU A 129 -4.69 7.07 0.57
CA GLU A 129 -4.21 7.02 1.96
C GLU A 129 -4.41 8.35 2.70
N SER A 130 -4.89 9.39 2.01
CA SER A 130 -5.07 10.72 2.59
C SER A 130 -6.35 10.84 3.43
N VAL A 131 -6.28 11.71 4.43
CA VAL A 131 -7.45 12.13 5.22
C VAL A 131 -8.56 12.73 4.33
N THR A 132 -8.18 13.44 3.26
CA THR A 132 -9.10 13.99 2.27
C THR A 132 -9.92 12.88 1.60
N PHE A 133 -9.26 11.81 1.16
CA PHE A 133 -9.95 10.69 0.55
C PHE A 133 -10.91 10.01 1.54
N CYS A 134 -10.42 9.66 2.72
CA CYS A 134 -11.22 8.95 3.72
C CYS A 134 -12.39 9.78 4.28
N GLY A 135 -12.20 11.09 4.51
CA GLY A 135 -13.15 11.93 5.21
C GLY A 135 -14.02 12.83 4.33
N GLN A 136 -13.55 13.19 3.14
CA GLN A 136 -14.19 14.24 2.32
C GLN A 136 -14.77 13.74 0.99
N VAL A 137 -14.23 12.68 0.39
CA VAL A 137 -14.73 12.19 -0.91
C VAL A 137 -16.16 11.64 -0.78
N CYS A 138 -16.40 10.76 0.19
CA CYS A 138 -17.73 10.23 0.49
C CYS A 138 -18.41 11.05 1.60
N HIS A 139 -18.49 12.37 1.42
CA HIS A 139 -18.89 13.30 2.49
C HIS A 139 -20.23 12.94 3.16
N GLU A 140 -21.26 12.52 2.43
CA GLU A 140 -22.59 12.24 3.01
C GLU A 140 -22.54 11.16 4.12
N VAL A 141 -21.80 10.08 3.89
CA VAL A 141 -21.68 8.96 4.83
C VAL A 141 -20.53 9.13 5.82
N MET A 142 -19.45 9.83 5.43
CA MET A 142 -18.24 9.98 6.26
C MET A 142 -18.22 11.26 7.11
N LYS A 143 -19.14 12.21 6.90
CA LYS A 143 -19.17 13.49 7.64
C LYS A 143 -19.10 13.32 9.17
N PRO A 144 -19.86 12.41 9.82
CA PRO A 144 -19.79 12.26 11.28
C PRO A 144 -18.39 11.85 11.75
N GLU A 145 -17.77 10.87 11.10
CA GLU A 145 -16.43 10.38 11.42
C GLU A 145 -15.36 11.44 11.15
N PHE A 146 -15.48 12.20 10.05
CA PHE A 146 -14.54 13.26 9.73
C PHE A 146 -14.60 14.42 10.75
N VAL A 147 -15.79 14.77 11.22
CA VAL A 147 -15.97 15.77 12.28
C VAL A 147 -15.42 15.25 13.62
N ALA A 148 -15.65 13.98 13.95
CA ALA A 148 -15.09 13.37 15.16
C ALA A 148 -13.55 13.36 15.12
N TYR A 149 -12.96 12.99 13.98
CA TYR A 149 -11.52 13.03 13.73
C TYR A 149 -10.94 14.44 13.98
N GLN A 150 -11.54 15.48 13.40
CA GLN A 150 -11.09 16.86 13.55
C GLN A 150 -11.12 17.37 14.99
N ASN A 151 -12.08 16.88 15.79
CA ASN A 151 -12.23 17.26 17.20
C ASN A 151 -11.50 16.31 18.16
N SER A 152 -10.70 15.37 17.64
CA SER A 152 -9.97 14.38 18.44
C SER A 152 -8.52 14.80 18.72
N PRO A 153 -7.88 14.21 19.74
CA PRO A 153 -6.43 14.36 19.95
C PRO A 153 -5.56 13.88 18.76
N HIS A 154 -6.13 13.11 17.84
CA HIS A 154 -5.45 12.53 16.68
C HIS A 154 -5.75 13.28 15.36
N ALA A 155 -6.30 14.50 15.41
CA ALA A 155 -6.65 15.30 14.22
C ALA A 155 -5.47 15.65 13.28
N ARG A 156 -4.24 15.27 13.64
CA ARG A 156 -3.02 15.46 12.86
C ARG A 156 -2.32 14.14 12.49
N VAL A 157 -2.91 13.01 12.88
CA VAL A 157 -2.47 11.66 12.49
C VAL A 157 -3.31 11.24 11.29
N SER A 158 -2.74 10.53 10.31
CA SER A 158 -3.52 10.14 9.14
C SER A 158 -4.55 9.06 9.50
N CYS A 159 -5.64 8.95 8.73
CA CYS A 159 -6.63 7.90 8.97
C CYS A 159 -6.01 6.50 8.86
N VAL A 160 -5.04 6.34 7.96
CA VAL A 160 -4.45 5.04 7.61
C VAL A 160 -3.46 4.52 8.62
N ASP A 161 -2.86 5.41 9.43
CA ASP A 161 -1.99 5.02 10.55
C ASP A 161 -2.75 4.18 11.58
N CYS A 162 -4.06 4.39 11.74
CA CYS A 162 -4.91 3.59 12.62
C CYS A 162 -5.77 2.56 11.88
N HIS A 163 -6.34 2.90 10.71
CA HIS A 163 -7.37 2.07 10.05
C HIS A 163 -6.85 1.14 8.94
N VAL A 164 -5.65 1.37 8.40
CA VAL A 164 -4.98 0.44 7.48
C VAL A 164 -3.94 -0.35 8.26
N GLY A 165 -3.03 0.38 8.94
CA GLY A 165 -1.97 -0.15 9.79
C GLY A 165 -0.92 -0.98 9.05
N HIS A 166 0.32 -0.97 9.54
CA HIS A 166 1.46 -1.61 8.87
C HIS A 166 1.22 -3.09 8.51
N GLY A 167 1.82 -3.54 7.39
CA GLY A 167 1.82 -4.93 6.94
C GLY A 167 0.95 -5.24 5.72
N ALA A 168 1.40 -6.19 4.90
CA ALA A 168 0.77 -6.51 3.61
C ALA A 168 -0.64 -7.10 3.75
N GLU A 169 -0.87 -7.94 4.77
CA GLU A 169 -2.16 -8.58 4.99
C GLU A 169 -3.25 -7.56 5.34
N TRP A 170 -2.97 -6.67 6.28
CA TRP A 170 -3.89 -5.61 6.70
C TRP A 170 -4.15 -4.60 5.59
N TYR A 171 -3.10 -4.25 4.82
CA TYR A 171 -3.25 -3.43 3.62
C TYR A 171 -4.25 -4.03 2.64
N VAL A 172 -4.08 -5.29 2.25
CA VAL A 172 -4.98 -5.96 1.29
C VAL A 172 -6.40 -6.07 1.85
N ARG A 173 -6.56 -6.44 3.12
CA ARG A 173 -7.89 -6.50 3.77
C ARG A 173 -8.58 -5.15 3.79
N SER A 174 -7.85 -4.09 4.13
CA SER A 174 -8.38 -2.73 4.17
C SER A 174 -8.82 -2.27 2.78
N LYS A 175 -8.01 -2.51 1.74
CA LYS A 175 -8.39 -2.15 0.36
C LYS A 175 -9.58 -2.94 -0.18
N LEU A 176 -9.69 -4.23 0.13
CA LEU A 176 -10.86 -5.04 -0.25
C LEU A 176 -12.13 -4.58 0.47
N SER A 177 -12.03 -4.29 1.77
CA SER A 177 -13.14 -3.73 2.56
C SER A 177 -13.54 -2.34 2.04
N GLY A 178 -12.57 -1.47 1.76
CA GLY A 178 -12.80 -0.15 1.17
C GLY A 178 -13.44 -0.22 -0.21
N ALA A 179 -13.04 -1.17 -1.07
CA ALA A 179 -13.69 -1.40 -2.36
C ALA A 179 -15.18 -1.78 -2.20
N TYR A 180 -15.49 -2.62 -1.21
CA TYR A 180 -16.88 -2.93 -0.86
C TYR A 180 -17.63 -1.70 -0.33
N GLN A 181 -17.00 -0.85 0.48
CA GLN A 181 -17.62 0.39 0.96
C GLN A 181 -17.93 1.36 -0.20
N VAL A 182 -17.00 1.54 -1.13
CA VAL A 182 -17.22 2.36 -2.35
C VAL A 182 -18.39 1.80 -3.15
N TYR A 183 -18.44 0.48 -3.36
CA TYR A 183 -19.57 -0.18 -3.99
C TYR A 183 -20.88 0.10 -3.23
N SER A 184 -20.90 -0.08 -1.91
CA SER A 184 -22.09 0.14 -1.08
C SER A 184 -22.61 1.57 -1.16
N VAL A 185 -21.72 2.57 -1.19
CA VAL A 185 -22.10 3.97 -1.37
C VAL A 185 -22.65 4.24 -2.77
N LEU A 186 -21.96 3.78 -3.82
CA LEU A 186 -22.36 3.98 -5.21
C LEU A 186 -23.74 3.38 -5.54
N PHE A 187 -24.06 2.23 -4.93
CA PHE A 187 -25.33 1.54 -5.15
C PHE A 187 -26.36 1.76 -4.04
N ASN A 188 -26.10 2.68 -3.10
CA ASN A 188 -26.97 2.96 -1.94
C ASN A 188 -27.36 1.69 -1.14
N LYS A 189 -26.39 0.78 -0.95
CA LYS A 189 -26.49 -0.49 -0.22
C LYS A 189 -25.82 -0.40 1.14
N TYR A 190 -26.34 0.46 2.01
CA TYR A 190 -25.87 0.61 3.38
C TYR A 190 -27.03 0.92 4.32
N ASP A 191 -26.88 0.52 5.58
CA ASP A 191 -27.90 0.71 6.60
C ASP A 191 -27.97 2.17 7.07
N ARG A 192 -29.16 2.60 7.49
CA ARG A 192 -29.40 3.92 8.09
C ARG A 192 -30.13 3.71 9.43
N PRO A 193 -29.51 4.00 10.59
CA PRO A 193 -28.17 4.56 10.77
C PRO A 193 -27.05 3.56 10.43
N ILE A 194 -25.90 4.09 10.00
CA ILE A 194 -24.70 3.29 9.72
C ILE A 194 -24.19 2.71 11.06
N PRO A 195 -24.09 1.38 11.21
CA PRO A 195 -23.58 0.80 12.45
C PRO A 195 -22.08 1.04 12.60
N THR A 196 -21.60 1.12 13.84
CA THR A 196 -20.16 1.19 14.11
C THR A 196 -19.51 -0.15 13.73
N PRO A 197 -18.58 -0.20 12.76
CA PRO A 197 -18.03 -1.45 12.23
C PRO A 197 -16.92 -2.02 13.14
N ILE A 198 -17.22 -2.17 14.43
CA ILE A 198 -16.29 -2.64 15.48
C ILE A 198 -16.39 -4.17 15.54
N HIS A 199 -16.02 -4.86 14.47
CA HIS A 199 -16.01 -6.32 14.43
C HIS A 199 -14.60 -6.90 14.57
N ASN A 200 -13.56 -6.16 14.16
CA ASN A 200 -12.17 -6.60 14.18
C ASN A 200 -11.24 -5.42 14.45
N LEU A 201 -11.23 -4.91 15.70
CA LEU A 201 -10.21 -3.91 16.06
C LEU A 201 -8.84 -4.59 16.05
N ARG A 202 -7.89 -3.92 15.41
CA ARG A 202 -6.49 -4.32 15.42
C ARG A 202 -5.96 -4.30 16.86
N PRO A 203 -5.01 -5.18 17.22
CA PRO A 203 -4.39 -5.15 18.55
C PRO A 203 -3.76 -3.79 18.84
N ALA A 204 -3.93 -3.29 20.07
CA ALA A 204 -3.42 -1.98 20.48
C ALA A 204 -1.89 -1.85 20.29
N ARG A 205 -1.15 -2.96 20.37
CA ARG A 205 0.30 -3.02 20.10
C ARG A 205 0.68 -2.52 18.71
N ASP A 206 -0.17 -2.80 17.72
CA ASP A 206 0.11 -2.54 16.31
C ASP A 206 -0.60 -1.28 15.79
N THR A 207 -1.14 -0.45 16.68
CA THR A 207 -1.84 0.81 16.33
C THR A 207 -1.55 1.93 17.33
N CYS A 208 -1.80 1.67 18.62
CA CYS A 208 -1.70 2.67 19.67
C CYS A 208 -0.27 2.76 20.18
N GLU A 209 0.38 1.61 20.43
CA GLU A 209 1.69 1.53 21.07
C GLU A 209 2.84 1.99 20.17
N GLU A 210 2.62 2.16 18.87
CA GLU A 210 3.61 2.78 17.97
C GLU A 210 3.90 4.24 18.35
N CYS A 211 2.90 4.93 18.93
CA CYS A 211 3.04 6.31 19.45
C CYS A 211 2.94 6.37 20.99
N HIS A 212 2.19 5.45 21.60
CA HIS A 212 1.88 5.41 23.03
C HIS A 212 2.42 4.12 23.68
N TRP A 213 3.73 3.99 23.84
CA TRP A 213 4.35 2.87 24.54
C TRP A 213 4.59 3.19 26.03
N PRO A 214 4.71 2.19 26.92
CA PRO A 214 4.79 2.40 28.38
C PRO A 214 5.91 3.34 28.85
N GLN A 215 7.02 3.39 28.11
CA GLN A 215 8.16 4.25 28.39
C GLN A 215 7.95 5.71 27.93
N ASN A 216 6.95 5.99 27.08
CA ASN A 216 6.60 7.33 26.62
C ASN A 216 5.47 7.92 27.47
N PHE A 217 5.82 8.40 28.66
CA PHE A 217 4.87 8.90 29.65
C PHE A 217 4.55 10.39 29.48
N TYR A 218 3.26 10.73 29.50
CA TYR A 218 2.75 12.10 29.30
C TYR A 218 2.44 12.86 30.60
N GLY A 219 2.83 12.35 31.76
CA GLY A 219 2.60 13.01 33.05
C GLY A 219 1.18 12.83 33.60
N ASN A 220 0.94 13.38 34.79
CA ASN A 220 -0.39 13.41 35.40
C ASN A 220 -1.23 14.53 34.79
N LYS A 221 -2.51 14.26 34.53
CA LYS A 221 -3.43 15.25 33.95
C LYS A 221 -4.34 15.82 35.02
N GLN A 222 -4.27 17.13 35.22
CA GLN A 222 -5.29 17.82 36.02
C GLN A 222 -6.55 18.05 35.17
N ILE A 223 -7.68 17.59 35.66
CA ILE A 223 -8.99 17.78 35.05
C ILE A 223 -9.81 18.67 35.99
N ASP A 224 -10.01 19.90 35.57
CA ASP A 224 -10.93 20.81 36.23
C ASP A 224 -12.33 20.66 35.61
N ARG A 225 -13.34 20.48 36.46
CA ARG A 225 -14.75 20.44 36.05
C ARG A 225 -15.53 21.45 36.87
N ILE A 226 -16.38 22.19 36.17
CA ILE A 226 -17.33 23.11 36.78
C ILE A 226 -18.69 22.44 36.69
N HIS A 227 -19.29 22.21 37.83
CA HIS A 227 -20.66 21.76 37.95
C HIS A 227 -21.47 22.86 38.62
N PHE A 228 -22.77 22.87 38.38
CA PHE A 228 -23.68 23.79 39.05
C PHE A 228 -24.63 22.95 39.89
N MET A 229 -24.77 23.32 41.16
CA MET A 229 -25.63 22.56 42.06
C MET A 229 -27.11 22.77 41.71
N GLU A 230 -27.92 21.72 41.89
CA GLU A 230 -29.38 21.75 41.75
C GLU A 230 -30.04 22.52 42.91
N ALA A 231 -29.66 23.77 43.09
CA ALA A 231 -30.26 24.71 44.03
C ALA A 231 -30.75 25.94 43.27
N GLU A 232 -31.78 26.61 43.79
CA GLU A 232 -32.39 27.78 43.17
C GLU A 232 -31.37 28.90 42.85
N GLN A 233 -30.29 28.97 43.65
CA GLN A 233 -29.19 29.94 43.49
C GLN A 233 -28.17 29.54 42.41
N ASN A 234 -28.28 28.34 41.85
CA ASN A 234 -27.40 27.78 40.80
C ASN A 234 -25.91 27.97 41.13
N THR A 235 -25.51 27.60 42.34
CA THR A 235 -24.17 27.90 42.86
C THR A 235 -23.09 27.13 42.09
N ARG A 236 -22.08 27.86 41.60
CA ARG A 236 -20.93 27.29 40.87
C ARG A 236 -20.07 26.45 41.82
N TRP A 237 -19.92 25.16 41.52
CA TRP A 237 -19.06 24.22 42.22
C TRP A 237 -17.92 23.76 41.30
N LYS A 238 -16.67 24.05 41.68
CA LYS A 238 -15.49 23.59 40.94
C LYS A 238 -14.84 22.43 41.70
N TYR A 239 -14.62 21.31 41.02
CA TYR A 239 -13.74 20.26 41.52
C TYR A 239 -12.59 20.03 40.54
N SER A 240 -11.42 19.78 41.11
CA SER A 240 -10.18 19.50 40.39
C SER A 240 -9.77 18.07 40.67
N LEU A 241 -9.69 17.25 39.64
CA LEU A 241 -9.24 15.87 39.71
C LEU A 241 -7.82 15.77 39.17
N MET A 242 -6.89 15.18 39.92
CA MET A 242 -5.60 14.79 39.37
C MET A 242 -5.68 13.34 38.88
N LEU A 243 -5.75 13.15 37.55
CA LEU A 243 -5.69 11.83 36.95
C LEU A 243 -4.23 11.40 36.84
N ARG A 244 -3.84 10.39 37.62
CA ARG A 244 -2.54 9.72 37.49
C ARG A 244 -2.60 8.75 36.33
N ILE A 245 -1.95 9.09 35.21
CA ILE A 245 -1.98 8.26 34.00
C ILE A 245 -0.99 7.07 34.14
N GLY A 246 0.07 7.25 34.93
CA GLY A 246 1.12 6.25 35.18
C GLY A 246 2.08 6.04 34.00
N GLY A 247 3.32 5.64 34.27
CA GLY A 247 4.37 5.39 33.27
C GLY A 247 5.77 5.62 33.84
N GLY A 248 6.76 4.88 33.34
CA GLY A 248 8.14 4.93 33.83
C GLY A 248 8.92 3.65 33.55
N THR A 249 10.26 3.72 33.54
CA THR A 249 11.11 2.54 33.65
C THR A 249 11.15 2.15 35.14
N GLY A 250 11.14 0.85 35.46
CA GLY A 250 11.05 0.32 36.84
C GLY A 250 12.17 0.71 37.82
N LEU A 251 12.96 1.75 37.53
CA LEU A 251 14.02 2.31 38.36
C LEU A 251 13.56 3.49 39.24
N ASP A 252 12.43 4.14 38.93
CA ASP A 252 11.86 5.19 39.78
C ASP A 252 10.89 4.58 40.81
N ILE A 253 11.47 4.00 41.86
CA ILE A 253 10.80 3.36 43.02
C ILE A 253 9.91 4.35 43.82
N SER A 254 9.82 5.63 43.43
CA SER A 254 8.96 6.63 44.09
C SER A 254 7.55 6.77 43.51
N GLN A 255 7.19 6.04 42.45
CA GLN A 255 5.85 6.09 41.84
C GLN A 255 5.05 4.79 42.05
N GLU A 256 4.72 4.49 43.30
CA GLU A 256 3.52 3.70 43.57
C GLU A 256 2.29 4.48 43.02
N SER A 257 1.42 3.80 42.25
CA SER A 257 0.15 4.25 41.64
C SER A 257 0.18 4.77 40.20
N SER A 258 0.67 3.94 39.26
CA SER A 258 0.04 3.88 37.94
C SER A 258 -1.37 3.28 38.08
N ILE A 259 -2.38 3.83 37.40
CA ILE A 259 -3.74 3.21 37.33
C ILE A 259 -3.73 1.91 36.52
N HIS A 260 -2.64 1.64 35.80
CA HIS A 260 -2.43 0.44 34.99
C HIS A 260 -1.45 -0.50 35.68
N TRP A 261 -1.95 -1.33 36.62
CA TRP A 261 -1.19 -2.34 37.37
C TRP A 261 -0.33 -3.26 36.49
N HIS A 262 -0.75 -3.54 35.26
CA HIS A 262 -0.08 -4.46 34.33
C HIS A 262 1.11 -3.85 33.59
N LEU A 263 1.39 -2.55 33.75
CA LEU A 263 2.53 -1.87 33.13
C LEU A 263 3.81 -1.95 33.99
N ASN A 264 3.74 -2.53 35.20
CA ASN A 264 4.83 -2.59 36.17
C ASN A 264 5.60 -3.94 36.19
N ASN A 265 5.44 -4.81 35.19
CA ASN A 265 6.14 -6.09 35.09
C ASN A 265 7.33 -6.05 34.12
#